data_AF-A0A924F5W0-F1
#
_entry.id   AF-A0A924F5W0-F1
#
_cell.length_a   1.000
_cell.length_b   1.000
_cell.length_c   1.000
_cell.angle_alpha   90.00
_cell.angle_beta   90.00
_cell.angle_gamma   90.00
#
_symmetry.space_group_name_H-M   'P 1'
#
loop_
_entity.id
_entity.type
_entity.pdbx_description
1 polymer ?
#
loop_
_entity_poly.entity_id
_entity_poly.type
_entity_poly.pdbx_seq_one_letter_code
_entity_poly.pdbx_strand_id
1 'polypeptide(L)'
;NVEFEDFKPWSIIIVPLEDKDTPFSFRDEINTLTFSLKLKDFAIIAILQDNGTNKRYHEEILEQIQNNPLTAQQVEELTARFYYSAYLFNRLPEYSILPVDGSIYIDAMPLRGTVNKALFDHWQHKTYAQVLQDFWKPWGHTLFEIIKDPTNPISYFNPPSLPATT
;
A
#
# COMPACT_ATOMS: atom_id res chain seq x y z
N ASN A 1 24.10 -2.75 16.78
CA ASN A 1 23.14 -1.93 15.99
C ASN A 1 22.62 -2.77 14.82
N VAL A 2 21.49 -2.44 14.19
CA VAL A 2 21.04 -3.08 12.94
C VAL A 2 21.09 -2.04 11.83
N GLU A 3 21.75 -2.37 10.72
CA GLU A 3 22.00 -1.47 9.60
C GLU A 3 21.53 -2.13 8.29
N PHE A 4 20.70 -1.41 7.53
CA PHE A 4 20.21 -1.86 6.22
C PHE A 4 21.01 -1.19 5.11
N GLU A 5 21.58 -1.99 4.21
CA GLU A 5 22.43 -1.50 3.12
C GLU A 5 21.58 -1.06 1.92
N ASP A 6 21.39 0.25 1.75
CA ASP A 6 20.73 0.88 0.60
C ASP A 6 19.27 0.45 0.32
N PHE A 7 18.57 -0.12 1.31
CA PHE A 7 17.15 -0.43 1.20
C PHE A 7 16.37 -0.20 2.50
N LYS A 8 15.03 -0.21 2.38
CA LYS A 8 14.11 -0.30 3.52
C LYS A 8 13.31 -1.58 3.35
N PRO A 9 13.24 -2.48 4.34
CA PRO A 9 12.47 -3.73 4.20
C PRO A 9 10.95 -3.53 4.17
N TRP A 10 10.48 -2.29 4.19
CA TRP A 10 9.08 -1.94 4.34
C TRP A 10 8.71 -0.74 3.46
N SER A 11 7.42 -0.68 3.14
CA SER A 11 6.72 0.51 2.68
C SER A 11 5.91 1.04 3.86
N ILE A 12 6.33 2.18 4.41
CA ILE A 12 5.56 2.90 5.43
C ILE A 12 5.18 4.26 4.84
N ILE A 13 3.89 4.54 4.85
CA ILE A 13 3.27 5.75 4.36
C ILE A 13 2.56 6.39 5.55
N ILE A 14 2.80 7.69 5.74
CA ILE A 14 2.11 8.50 6.74
C ILE A 14 1.46 9.65 5.99
N VAL A 15 0.15 9.80 6.15
CA VAL A 15 -0.62 10.87 5.51
C VAL A 15 -1.35 11.68 6.57
N PRO A 16 -1.38 13.02 6.46
CA PRO A 16 -2.23 13.83 7.30
C PRO A 16 -3.70 13.64 6.92
N LEU A 17 -4.58 13.73 7.91
CA LEU A 17 -6.03 13.77 7.75
C LEU A 17 -6.52 15.22 7.84
N GLU A 18 -7.56 15.53 7.07
CA GLU A 18 -8.29 16.81 7.19
C GLU A 18 -8.96 16.95 8.55
N ASP A 19 -9.61 15.88 9.02
CA ASP A 19 -10.22 15.80 10.35
C ASP A 19 -9.12 15.66 11.41
N LYS A 20 -9.22 16.47 12.48
CA LYS A 20 -8.26 16.50 13.59
C LYS A 20 -8.62 15.59 14.76
N ASP A 21 -9.87 15.11 14.79
CA ASP A 21 -10.42 14.31 15.87
C ASP A 21 -10.86 12.91 15.38
N THR A 22 -10.18 12.40 14.35
CA THR A 22 -10.46 11.06 13.80
C THR A 22 -10.32 10.00 14.91
N PRO A 23 -11.35 9.18 15.15
CA PRO A 23 -11.27 8.12 16.16
C PRO A 23 -10.24 7.07 15.77
N PHE A 24 -9.66 6.42 16.78
CA PHE A 24 -8.74 5.31 16.54
C PHE A 24 -9.43 4.22 15.70
N SER A 25 -8.75 3.79 14.64
CA SER A 25 -9.11 2.61 13.86
C SER A 25 -7.84 1.91 13.43
N PHE A 26 -7.89 0.58 13.43
CA PHE A 26 -6.78 -0.30 13.09
C PHE A 26 -7.29 -1.46 12.24
N ARG A 27 -6.47 -1.88 11.28
CA ARG A 27 -6.69 -3.07 10.47
C ARG A 27 -5.35 -3.74 10.21
N ASP A 28 -5.35 -5.06 10.14
CA ASP A 28 -4.20 -5.87 9.75
C ASP A 28 -4.60 -6.95 8.74
N GLU A 29 -3.60 -7.42 8.02
CA GLU A 29 -3.66 -8.56 7.12
C GLU A 29 -2.37 -9.36 7.33
N ILE A 30 -2.51 -10.51 8.00
CA ILE A 30 -1.38 -11.34 8.41
C ILE A 30 -0.67 -11.93 7.19
N ASN A 31 -1.42 -12.31 6.14
CA ASN A 31 -0.85 -13.00 4.98
C ASN A 31 0.13 -12.12 4.20
N THR A 32 -0.09 -10.81 4.19
CA THR A 32 0.74 -9.84 3.47
C THR A 32 1.53 -8.94 4.41
N LEU A 33 1.55 -9.25 5.72
CA LEU A 33 2.16 -8.44 6.78
C LEU A 33 1.85 -6.94 6.66
N THR A 34 0.60 -6.65 6.28
CA THR A 34 0.13 -5.30 6.03
C THR A 34 -0.74 -4.85 7.19
N PHE A 35 -0.56 -3.62 7.65
CA PHE A 35 -1.46 -3.01 8.62
C PHE A 35 -1.67 -1.53 8.31
N SER A 36 -2.78 -1.00 8.84
CA SER A 36 -3.11 0.41 8.78
C SER A 36 -3.73 0.87 10.08
N LEU A 37 -3.52 2.14 10.39
CA LEU A 37 -4.21 2.80 11.49
C LEU A 37 -4.50 4.25 11.15
N LYS A 38 -5.53 4.81 11.78
CA LYS A 38 -5.83 6.24 11.78
C LYS A 38 -6.20 6.70 13.17
N LEU A 39 -5.75 7.90 13.54
CA LEU A 39 -6.02 8.51 14.84
C LEU A 39 -5.74 10.01 14.75
N LYS A 40 -6.59 10.83 15.38
CA LYS A 40 -6.49 12.29 15.40
C LYS A 40 -6.43 12.83 13.97
N ASP A 41 -5.25 13.23 13.53
CA ASP A 41 -5.03 13.95 12.29
C ASP A 41 -4.03 13.27 11.35
N PHE A 42 -3.80 11.97 11.52
CA PHE A 42 -2.96 11.19 10.62
C PHE A 42 -3.43 9.75 10.46
N ALA A 43 -2.98 9.15 9.36
CA ALA A 43 -3.07 7.73 9.12
C ALA A 43 -1.70 7.15 8.76
N ILE A 44 -1.49 5.88 9.10
CA ILE A 44 -0.33 5.08 8.74
C ILE A 44 -0.80 3.89 7.92
N ILE A 45 -0.10 3.61 6.82
CA ILE A 45 -0.22 2.39 6.04
C ILE A 45 1.16 1.76 6.00
N ALA A 46 1.28 0.50 6.41
CA ALA A 46 2.53 -0.20 6.52
C ALA A 46 2.44 -1.58 5.87
N ILE A 47 3.40 -1.88 5.02
CA ILE A 47 3.61 -3.18 4.40
C ILE A 47 5.00 -3.61 4.79
N LEU A 48 5.10 -4.67 5.58
CA LEU A 48 6.37 -5.22 6.03
C LEU A 48 6.87 -6.26 5.02
N GLN A 49 8.19 -6.39 4.90
CA GLN A 49 8.84 -7.34 4.01
C GLN A 49 8.46 -7.16 2.52
N ASP A 50 8.51 -5.92 2.03
CA ASP A 50 8.26 -5.62 0.62
C ASP A 50 9.41 -4.86 -0.06
N ASN A 51 10.51 -4.60 0.65
CA ASN A 51 11.67 -3.82 0.18
C ASN A 51 11.32 -2.43 -0.40
N GLY A 52 10.26 -1.81 0.13
CA GLY A 52 9.78 -0.50 -0.33
C GLY A 52 9.10 -0.55 -1.70
N THR A 53 8.78 -1.74 -2.21
CA THR A 53 8.30 -1.93 -3.58
C THR A 53 6.86 -1.44 -3.75
N ASN A 54 5.97 -1.63 -2.76
CA ASN A 54 4.61 -1.08 -2.86
C ASN A 54 4.61 0.44 -2.89
N LYS A 55 5.52 1.08 -2.14
CA LYS A 55 5.66 2.54 -2.18
C LYS A 55 6.05 3.03 -3.59
N ARG A 56 6.98 2.35 -4.27
CA ARG A 56 7.35 2.67 -5.66
C ARG A 56 6.22 2.36 -6.64
N TYR A 57 5.50 1.26 -6.44
CA TYR A 57 4.37 0.88 -7.29
C TYR A 57 3.25 1.93 -7.30
N HIS A 58 3.04 2.62 -6.18
CA HIS A 58 2.07 3.69 -6.02
C HIS A 58 2.70 5.10 -6.05
N GLU A 59 3.88 5.27 -6.66
CA GLU A 59 4.59 6.55 -6.66
C GLU A 59 3.75 7.70 -7.24
N GLU A 60 3.04 7.47 -8.34
CA GLU A 60 2.20 8.48 -9.00
C GLU A 60 1.16 9.10 -8.04
N ILE A 61 0.40 8.27 -7.32
CA ILE A 61 -0.61 8.78 -6.37
C ILE A 61 0.04 9.41 -5.14
N LEU A 62 1.19 8.90 -4.69
CA LEU A 62 1.93 9.49 -3.57
C LEU A 62 2.52 10.87 -3.94
N GLU A 63 2.97 11.04 -5.17
CA GLU A 63 3.41 12.31 -5.74
C GLU A 63 2.25 13.27 -5.99
N GLN A 64 1.04 12.78 -6.27
CA GLN A 64 -0.15 13.62 -6.40
C GLN A 64 -0.58 14.20 -5.04
N ILE A 65 -0.49 13.44 -3.95
CA ILE A 65 -0.94 13.91 -2.63
C ILE A 65 0.05 14.90 -1.99
N GLN A 66 1.37 14.81 -2.22
CA GLN A 66 2.41 15.75 -1.73
C GLN A 66 2.32 16.17 -0.24
N ASN A 67 1.77 15.31 0.63
CA ASN A 67 1.46 15.60 2.05
C ASN A 67 0.28 16.57 2.30
N ASN A 68 -0.59 16.81 1.32
CA ASN A 68 -1.86 17.48 1.56
C ASN A 68 -2.73 16.61 2.49
N PRO A 69 -3.43 17.22 3.47
CA PRO A 69 -4.41 16.51 4.29
C PRO A 69 -5.45 15.81 3.41
N LEU A 70 -5.74 14.55 3.73
CA LEU A 70 -6.68 13.73 2.99
C LEU A 70 -8.01 13.60 3.74
N THR A 71 -9.10 13.50 2.99
CA THR A 71 -10.40 13.08 3.53
C THR A 71 -10.33 11.63 4.03
N ALA A 72 -11.25 11.25 4.92
CA ALA A 72 -11.33 9.88 5.40
C ALA A 72 -11.55 8.86 4.25
N GLN A 73 -12.31 9.24 3.22
CA GLN A 73 -12.55 8.41 2.03
C GLN A 73 -11.28 8.19 1.22
N GLN A 74 -10.49 9.25 1.00
CA GLN A 74 -9.21 9.18 0.30
C GLN A 74 -8.20 8.32 1.05
N VAL A 75 -8.15 8.41 2.39
CA VAL A 75 -7.29 7.54 3.19
C VAL A 75 -7.70 6.08 3.09
N GLU A 76 -9.00 5.76 3.20
CA GLU A 76 -9.47 4.38 3.05
C GLU A 76 -9.26 3.87 1.61
N GLU A 77 -9.37 4.72 0.60
CA GLU A 77 -9.04 4.38 -0.79
C GLU A 77 -7.56 4.07 -0.97
N LEU A 78 -6.68 4.96 -0.49
CA LEU A 78 -5.24 4.76 -0.52
C LEU A 78 -4.86 3.46 0.21
N THR A 79 -5.47 3.22 1.37
CA THR A 79 -5.23 2.00 2.16
C THR A 79 -5.69 0.76 1.40
N ALA A 80 -6.87 0.78 0.78
CA ALA A 80 -7.37 -0.33 -0.04
C ALA A 80 -6.41 -0.66 -1.20
N ARG A 81 -5.81 0.35 -1.84
CA ARG A 81 -4.82 0.15 -2.91
C ARG A 81 -3.59 -0.61 -2.43
N PHE A 82 -3.06 -0.23 -1.28
CA PHE A 82 -1.88 -0.87 -0.69
C PHE A 82 -2.17 -2.29 -0.20
N TYR A 83 -3.35 -2.53 0.42
CA TYR A 83 -3.75 -3.88 0.80
C TYR A 83 -3.88 -4.80 -0.42
N TYR A 84 -4.49 -4.30 -1.49
CA TYR A 84 -4.63 -5.09 -2.71
C TYR A 84 -3.29 -5.33 -3.41
N SER A 85 -2.44 -4.30 -3.57
CA SER A 85 -1.13 -4.48 -4.20
C SER A 85 -0.19 -5.36 -3.39
N ALA A 86 -0.34 -5.42 -2.07
CA ALA A 86 0.42 -6.35 -1.23
C ALA A 86 0.09 -7.82 -1.55
N TYR A 87 -1.15 -8.13 -1.95
CA TYR A 87 -1.52 -9.45 -2.47
C TYR A 87 -1.03 -9.71 -3.90
N LEU A 88 -0.83 -8.66 -4.70
CA LEU A 88 -0.27 -8.78 -6.05
C LEU A 88 1.26 -8.95 -6.02
N PHE A 89 1.93 -8.53 -4.94
CA PHE A 89 3.37 -8.64 -4.79
C PHE A 89 3.79 -10.12 -4.75
N ASN A 90 4.44 -10.57 -5.81
CA ASN A 90 4.67 -11.99 -6.08
C ASN A 90 6.11 -12.44 -5.81
N ARG A 91 6.82 -11.71 -4.93
CA ARG A 91 8.20 -11.97 -4.55
C ARG A 91 8.30 -12.15 -3.04
N LEU A 92 9.13 -13.10 -2.63
CA LEU A 92 9.57 -13.22 -1.26
C LEU A 92 10.92 -12.52 -1.14
N PRO A 93 11.05 -11.45 -0.36
CA PRO A 93 12.36 -10.86 -0.11
C PRO A 93 13.27 -11.81 0.65
N GLU A 94 14.52 -11.90 0.19
CA GLU A 94 15.58 -12.66 0.85
C GLU A 94 16.67 -11.68 1.30
N TYR A 95 17.29 -11.98 2.44
CA TYR A 95 18.26 -11.09 3.08
C TYR A 95 19.54 -11.84 3.42
N SER A 96 20.69 -11.21 3.14
CA SER A 96 21.97 -11.64 3.68
C SER A 96 22.21 -10.91 5.00
N ILE A 97 22.49 -11.66 6.07
CA ILE A 97 22.69 -11.12 7.42
C ILE A 97 24.14 -11.37 7.82
N LEU A 98 24.89 -10.29 8.07
CA LEU A 98 26.31 -10.34 8.43
C LEU A 98 26.55 -9.65 9.78
N PRO A 99 26.78 -10.42 10.85
CA PRO A 99 27.25 -9.87 12.12
C PRO A 99 28.72 -9.45 12.05
N VAL A 100 29.04 -8.19 12.35
CA VAL A 100 30.42 -7.64 12.41
C VAL A 100 30.55 -6.72 13.62
N ASP A 101 31.53 -6.97 14.50
CA ASP A 101 31.91 -6.11 15.63
C ASP A 101 30.74 -5.56 16.48
N GLY A 102 29.71 -6.37 16.72
CA GLY A 102 28.53 -5.98 17.52
C GLY A 102 27.42 -5.25 16.75
N SER A 103 27.58 -5.09 15.44
CA SER A 103 26.56 -4.66 14.49
C SER A 103 26.08 -5.82 13.61
N ILE A 104 24.84 -5.72 13.12
CA ILE A 104 24.24 -6.65 12.18
C ILE A 104 23.94 -5.86 10.91
N TYR A 105 24.62 -6.21 9.83
CA TYR A 105 24.39 -5.67 8.50
C TYR A 105 23.38 -6.57 7.78
N ILE A 106 22.40 -5.94 7.14
CA ILE A 106 21.38 -6.63 6.36
C ILE A 106 21.44 -6.05 4.95
N ASP A 107 21.68 -6.93 3.98
CA ASP A 107 21.60 -6.61 2.55
C ASP A 107 20.41 -7.34 1.92
N ALA A 108 19.67 -6.64 1.08
CA ALA A 108 18.58 -7.22 0.31
C ALA A 108 19.16 -7.96 -0.88
N MET A 109 18.98 -9.28 -0.91
CA MET A 109 19.26 -10.02 -2.12
C MET A 109 18.38 -9.43 -3.23
N PRO A 110 18.90 -9.28 -4.47
CA PRO A 110 18.08 -8.78 -5.57
C PRO A 110 16.81 -9.64 -5.64
N LEU A 111 15.65 -9.02 -5.90
CA LEU A 111 14.38 -9.75 -6.03
C LEU A 111 14.44 -10.63 -7.29
N ARG A 112 15.15 -11.76 -7.19
CA ARG A 112 15.44 -12.70 -8.27
C ARG A 112 14.22 -13.61 -8.42
N GLY A 113 13.35 -13.27 -9.37
CA GLY A 113 12.43 -14.25 -9.91
C GLY A 113 13.18 -15.24 -10.81
N THR A 114 12.58 -16.41 -11.05
CA THR A 114 12.84 -17.14 -12.29
C THR A 114 12.65 -16.15 -13.45
N VAL A 115 13.71 -15.98 -14.24
CA VAL A 115 13.90 -15.05 -15.36
C VAL A 115 12.56 -14.56 -15.98
N ASN A 116 12.30 -13.25 -15.91
CA ASN A 116 11.24 -12.46 -16.60
C ASN A 116 9.84 -12.25 -15.98
N LYS A 117 9.48 -12.77 -14.79
CA LYS A 117 8.16 -12.41 -14.21
C LYS A 117 8.18 -10.98 -13.62
N ALA A 118 7.11 -10.20 -13.79
CA ALA A 118 6.94 -8.88 -13.14
C ALA A 118 6.89 -9.01 -11.60
N LEU A 119 7.20 -7.92 -10.86
CA LEU A 119 7.20 -7.88 -9.39
C LEU A 119 5.78 -7.98 -8.79
N PHE A 120 4.79 -7.49 -9.53
CA PHE A 120 3.38 -7.58 -9.18
C PHE A 120 2.66 -8.39 -10.24
N ASP A 121 1.68 -9.19 -9.81
CA ASP A 121 0.67 -9.73 -10.71
C ASP A 121 -0.25 -8.59 -11.21
N HIS A 122 -1.01 -8.85 -12.28
CA HIS A 122 -1.81 -7.83 -12.95
C HIS A 122 -2.89 -7.25 -12.04
N TRP A 123 -3.01 -5.93 -12.04
CA TRP A 123 -4.08 -5.22 -11.37
C TRP A 123 -5.42 -5.52 -12.04
N GLN A 124 -6.45 -5.83 -11.25
CA GLN A 124 -7.80 -6.06 -11.76
C GLN A 124 -8.80 -5.13 -11.07
N HIS A 125 -9.38 -4.20 -11.81
CA HIS A 125 -10.35 -3.23 -11.30
C HIS A 125 -11.53 -3.87 -10.56
N LYS A 126 -12.03 -5.01 -11.05
CA LYS A 126 -13.14 -5.73 -10.39
C LYS A 126 -12.77 -6.24 -9.00
N THR A 127 -11.57 -6.82 -8.84
CA THR A 127 -11.07 -7.33 -7.57
C THR A 127 -10.73 -6.18 -6.64
N TYR A 128 -10.06 -5.14 -7.15
CA TYR A 128 -9.81 -3.91 -6.41
C TYR A 128 -11.10 -3.29 -5.87
N ALA A 129 -12.16 -3.23 -6.67
CA ALA A 129 -13.43 -2.65 -6.24
C ALA A 129 -14.13 -3.44 -5.12
N GLN A 130 -13.92 -4.76 -5.05
CA GLN A 130 -14.40 -5.57 -3.93
C GLN A 130 -13.67 -5.21 -2.64
N VAL A 131 -12.34 -5.08 -2.71
CA VAL A 131 -11.55 -4.59 -1.58
C VAL A 131 -12.03 -3.19 -1.20
N LEU A 132 -12.16 -2.29 -2.16
CA LEU A 132 -12.57 -0.91 -1.93
C LEU A 132 -13.96 -0.79 -1.28
N GLN A 133 -14.91 -1.66 -1.67
CA GLN A 133 -16.22 -1.74 -1.04
C GLN A 133 -16.12 -1.97 0.47
N ASP A 134 -15.26 -2.90 0.90
CA ASP A 134 -15.08 -3.22 2.32
C ASP A 134 -14.46 -2.04 3.09
N PHE A 135 -13.49 -1.35 2.48
CA PHE A 135 -12.87 -0.14 3.05
C PHE A 135 -13.84 1.04 3.12
N TRP A 136 -14.76 1.15 2.15
CA TRP A 136 -15.76 2.21 2.09
C TRP A 136 -17.11 1.86 2.72
N LYS A 137 -17.20 0.74 3.44
CA LYS A 137 -18.41 0.33 4.15
C LYS A 137 -19.08 1.46 4.97
N PRO A 138 -18.35 2.37 5.66
CA PRO A 138 -18.97 3.48 6.37
C PRO A 138 -19.77 4.47 5.51
N TRP A 139 -19.46 4.58 4.21
CA TRP A 139 -20.15 5.48 3.27
C TRP A 139 -21.18 4.76 2.39
N GLY A 140 -21.35 3.44 2.55
CA GLY A 140 -22.43 2.69 1.92
C GLY A 140 -22.27 2.43 0.43
N HIS A 141 -21.09 2.67 -0.16
CA HIS A 141 -20.82 2.37 -1.56
C HIS A 141 -20.99 0.88 -1.83
N THR A 142 -21.83 0.53 -2.80
CA THR A 142 -21.98 -0.85 -3.28
C THR A 142 -20.94 -1.15 -4.35
N LEU A 143 -20.59 -2.43 -4.51
CA LEU A 143 -19.71 -2.86 -5.61
C LEU A 143 -20.26 -2.36 -6.96
N PHE A 144 -21.58 -2.48 -7.18
CA PHE A 144 -22.23 -2.06 -8.43
C PHE A 144 -22.04 -0.57 -8.73
N GLU A 145 -22.07 0.29 -7.71
CA GLU A 145 -21.78 1.72 -7.87
C GLU A 145 -20.32 1.95 -8.19
N ILE A 146 -19.40 1.31 -7.44
CA ILE A 146 -17.95 1.45 -7.61
C ILE A 146 -17.53 1.06 -9.03
N ILE A 147 -18.05 -0.04 -9.58
CA ILE A 147 -17.70 -0.54 -10.92
C ILE A 147 -18.72 -0.19 -12.01
N LYS A 148 -19.51 0.87 -11.81
CA LYS A 148 -20.48 1.32 -12.82
C LYS A 148 -19.83 1.52 -14.19
N ASP A 149 -18.61 2.06 -14.21
CA ASP A 149 -17.67 1.90 -15.31
C ASP A 149 -16.59 0.87 -14.89
N PRO A 150 -16.59 -0.35 -15.47
CA PRO A 150 -15.62 -1.39 -15.11
C PRO A 150 -14.16 -1.02 -15.41
N THR A 151 -13.93 -0.06 -16.30
CA THR A 151 -12.60 0.43 -16.67
C THR A 151 -12.14 1.60 -15.82
N ASN A 152 -13.06 2.30 -15.17
CA ASN A 152 -12.79 3.43 -14.30
C ASN A 152 -13.59 3.31 -13.00
N PRO A 153 -13.14 2.48 -12.04
CA PRO A 153 -13.76 2.45 -10.72
C PRO A 153 -13.84 3.84 -10.10
N ILE A 154 -14.90 4.09 -9.32
CA ILE A 154 -15.05 5.34 -8.56
C ILE A 154 -13.78 5.61 -7.75
N SER A 155 -13.35 6.87 -7.75
CA SER A 155 -12.20 7.35 -6.98
C SER A 155 -12.51 8.72 -6.38
N TYR A 156 -12.03 8.96 -5.16
CA TYR A 156 -11.99 10.27 -4.51
C TYR A 156 -10.70 11.05 -4.84
N PHE A 157 -9.81 10.50 -5.66
CA PHE A 157 -8.66 11.21 -6.20
C PHE A 157 -8.96 11.71 -7.62
N ASN A 158 -8.43 12.89 -7.94
CA ASN A 158 -8.51 13.47 -9.28
C ASN A 158 -7.13 14.01 -9.70
N PRO A 159 -6.45 13.39 -10.70
CA PRO A 159 -6.85 12.16 -11.39
C PRO A 159 -6.92 10.94 -10.44
N PRO A 160 -7.58 9.83 -10.82
CA PRO A 160 -7.62 8.62 -9.99
C PRO A 160 -6.25 7.95 -9.80
N SER A 161 -5.32 8.06 -10.75
CA SER A 161 -3.99 7.43 -10.71
C SER A 161 -4.02 5.95 -10.30
N LEU A 162 -4.96 5.20 -10.87
CA LEU A 162 -5.05 3.75 -10.67
C LEU A 162 -3.97 3.04 -11.49
N PRO A 163 -3.36 1.96 -10.97
CA PRO A 163 -2.43 1.15 -11.75
C PRO A 163 -3.07 0.62 -13.04
N ALA A 164 -2.28 0.55 -14.11
CA ALA A 164 -2.74 0.07 -15.41
C ALA A 164 -3.13 -1.41 -15.38
N THR A 165 -4.22 -1.75 -16.08
CA THR A 165 -4.65 -3.13 -16.34
C THR A 165 -4.04 -3.60 -17.66
N THR A 166 -2.80 -4.06 -17.66
CA THR A 166 -2.21 -4.74 -18.83
C THR A 166 -2.49 -6.23 -18.82
#